data_AF-A0A535A8B7-F1
#
_entry.id   AF-A0A535A8B7-F1
#
_cell.length_a   1.000
_cell.length_b   1.000
_cell.length_c   1.000
_cell.angle_alpha   90.00
_cell.angle_beta   90.00
_cell.angle_gamma   90.00
#
_symmetry.space_group_name_H-M   'P 1'
#
loop_
_entity.id
_entity.type
_entity.pdbx_description
1 polymer ?
#
loop_
_entity_poly.entity_id
_entity_poly.type
_entity_poly.pdbx_seq_one_letter_code
_entity_poly.pdbx_strand_id
1 'polypeptide(L)'
;MTEPMTGPRAKLYINTGVVTDRSDIYNILRPLLKQTVSYTYHRGNQVTSQGTGWVERIVVDHPEIASYFTPLAICLNLDSFDYLQFDTTDQQLLVYTLVIGEERVVLEFAGSPRLAEPDEGAGARPLPRNADELARDLRFIQMELLMSPDAGDEDEDA
;
A
#
# COMPACT_ATOMS: atom_id res chain seq x y z
N MET A 1 -36.13 26.40 2.00
CA MET A 1 -35.16 25.35 1.63
C MET A 1 -33.82 25.80 2.21
N THR A 2 -33.39 25.19 3.30
CA THR A 2 -32.20 25.61 4.06
C THR A 2 -30.99 24.92 3.45
N GLU A 3 -30.11 25.67 2.80
CA GLU A 3 -28.82 25.16 2.32
C GLU A 3 -27.96 24.73 3.53
N PRO A 4 -27.41 23.51 3.58
CA PRO A 4 -26.50 23.15 4.65
C PRO A 4 -25.20 23.94 4.48
N MET A 5 -24.95 24.80 5.46
CA MET A 5 -23.78 25.65 5.60
C MET A 5 -22.52 24.78 5.63
N THR A 6 -21.78 24.71 4.53
CA THR A 6 -20.46 24.06 4.50
C THR A 6 -19.47 25.01 5.19
N GLY A 7 -19.42 24.94 6.51
CA GLY A 7 -18.39 25.59 7.31
C GLY A 7 -17.02 24.96 7.04
N PRO A 8 -15.92 25.70 7.26
CA PRO A 8 -14.58 25.16 7.10
C PRO A 8 -14.41 23.93 7.99
N ARG A 9 -14.11 22.77 7.38
CA ARG A 9 -13.86 21.52 8.10
C ARG A 9 -12.68 21.75 9.05
N ALA A 10 -12.89 21.54 10.35
CA ALA A 10 -11.86 21.72 11.36
C ALA A 10 -10.59 20.94 10.98
N LYS A 11 -9.43 21.60 11.01
CA LYS A 11 -8.14 20.94 10.82
C LYS A 11 -7.79 20.22 12.11
N LEU A 12 -8.16 18.94 12.17
CA LEU A 12 -7.92 18.10 13.33
C LEU A 12 -6.56 17.40 13.16
N TYR A 13 -5.57 17.83 13.92
CA TYR A 13 -4.26 17.20 13.97
C TYR A 13 -4.23 16.24 15.16
N ILE A 14 -4.63 14.99 14.93
CA ILE A 14 -4.55 13.93 15.92
C ILE A 14 -3.24 13.18 15.70
N ASN A 15 -2.42 13.04 16.74
CA ASN A 15 -1.22 12.20 16.70
C ASN A 15 -1.52 10.75 17.07
N THR A 16 -2.58 10.49 17.82
CA THR A 16 -2.98 9.15 18.23
C THR A 16 -4.49 9.07 18.41
N GLY A 17 -5.12 8.00 17.93
CA GLY A 17 -6.58 7.86 18.01
C GLY A 17 -7.09 6.48 17.63
N VAL A 18 -8.33 6.22 18.06
CA VAL A 18 -9.10 5.02 17.69
C VAL A 18 -10.30 5.46 16.87
N VAL A 19 -10.54 4.80 15.74
CA VAL A 19 -11.60 5.12 14.79
C VAL A 19 -12.38 3.86 14.46
N THR A 20 -13.69 3.94 14.60
CA THR A 20 -14.63 2.84 14.36
C THR A 20 -15.50 3.06 13.12
N ASP A 21 -15.59 4.30 12.64
CA ASP A 21 -16.36 4.62 11.43
C ASP A 21 -15.57 4.24 10.17
N ARG A 22 -16.20 3.49 9.25
CA ARG A 22 -15.53 2.96 8.06
C ARG A 22 -15.12 4.07 7.10
N SER A 23 -15.91 5.14 6.99
CA SER A 23 -15.61 6.27 6.13
C SER A 23 -14.40 7.04 6.67
N ASP A 24 -14.33 7.22 7.99
CA ASP A 24 -13.17 7.85 8.64
C ASP A 24 -11.93 6.97 8.53
N ILE A 25 -12.02 5.66 8.76
CA ILE A 25 -10.93 4.70 8.56
C ILE A 25 -10.40 4.79 7.13
N TYR A 26 -11.29 4.81 6.12
CA TYR A 26 -10.91 4.98 4.72
C TYR A 26 -10.15 6.30 4.48
N ASN A 27 -10.64 7.42 5.03
CA ASN A 27 -9.99 8.72 4.88
C ASN A 27 -8.60 8.74 5.52
N ILE A 28 -8.42 8.06 6.65
CA ILE A 28 -7.14 7.97 7.37
C ILE A 28 -6.15 7.06 6.66
N LEU A 29 -6.61 5.96 6.06
CA LEU A 29 -5.76 5.03 5.32
C LEU A 29 -5.52 5.46 3.86
N ARG A 30 -6.27 6.44 3.36
CA ARG A 30 -6.11 7.00 2.02
C ARG A 30 -4.66 7.36 1.64
N PRO A 31 -3.80 7.89 2.54
CA PRO A 31 -2.40 8.15 2.24
C PRO A 31 -1.57 6.89 1.96
N LEU A 32 -2.01 5.72 2.42
CA LEU A 32 -1.35 4.45 2.12
C LEU A 32 -1.69 3.92 0.72
N LEU A 33 -2.78 4.40 0.10
CA LEU A 33 -3.20 3.94 -1.22
C LEU A 33 -2.11 4.23 -2.26
N LYS A 34 -1.75 3.22 -3.05
CA LYS A 34 -0.65 3.28 -4.03
C LYS A 34 0.70 3.59 -3.38
N GLN A 35 0.97 3.03 -2.20
CA GLN A 35 2.25 3.14 -1.52
C GLN A 35 2.72 1.76 -1.08
N THR A 36 4.05 1.61 -0.92
CA THR A 36 4.64 0.42 -0.32
C THR A 36 4.59 0.56 1.20
N VAL A 37 4.03 -0.45 1.86
CA VAL A 37 3.90 -0.49 3.32
C VAL A 37 4.51 -1.77 3.86
N SER A 38 5.03 -1.69 5.08
CA SER A 38 5.44 -2.84 5.88
C SER A 38 4.22 -3.29 6.63
N TYR A 39 3.88 -4.58 6.54
CA TYR A 39 2.77 -5.17 7.28
C TYR A 39 3.31 -6.18 8.27
N THR A 40 2.79 -6.15 9.48
CA THR A 40 3.07 -7.11 10.54
C THR A 40 1.75 -7.62 11.08
N TYR A 41 1.48 -8.91 10.88
CA TYR A 41 0.28 -9.56 11.36
C TYR A 41 0.55 -10.27 12.68
N HIS A 42 -0.26 -9.93 13.68
CA HIS A 42 -0.23 -10.51 15.01
C HIS A 42 -1.52 -11.27 15.28
N ARG A 43 -1.37 -12.44 15.89
CA ARG A 43 -2.47 -13.17 16.52
C ARG A 43 -2.18 -13.27 18.01
N GLY A 44 -3.01 -12.62 18.83
CA GLY A 44 -2.72 -12.40 20.24
C GLY A 44 -1.41 -11.62 20.43
N ASN A 45 -0.45 -12.21 21.14
CA ASN A 45 0.83 -11.56 21.46
C ASN A 45 2.01 -12.02 20.57
N GLN A 46 1.76 -12.81 19.53
CA GLN A 46 2.79 -13.36 18.67
C GLN A 46 2.70 -12.79 17.24
N VAL A 47 3.85 -12.46 16.65
CA VAL A 47 3.96 -12.13 15.22
C VAL A 47 3.84 -13.44 14.44
N THR A 48 2.83 -13.54 13.59
CA THR A 48 2.60 -14.73 12.74
C THR A 48 3.15 -14.52 11.32
N SER A 49 3.09 -13.30 10.80
CA SER A 49 3.59 -12.98 9.46
C SER A 49 4.04 -11.53 9.38
N GLN A 50 5.06 -11.26 8.58
CA GLN A 50 5.55 -9.91 8.31
C GLN A 50 6.07 -9.84 6.87
N GLY A 51 5.94 -8.68 6.24
CA GLY A 51 6.49 -8.42 4.92
C GLY A 51 6.31 -6.97 4.49
N THR A 52 6.57 -6.73 3.22
CA THR A 52 6.34 -5.45 2.55
C THR A 52 5.49 -5.67 1.32
N GLY A 53 4.53 -4.80 1.04
CA GLY A 53 3.70 -4.91 -0.16
C GLY A 53 3.11 -3.58 -0.59
N TRP A 54 2.66 -3.52 -1.84
CA TRP A 54 2.05 -2.34 -2.42
C TRP A 54 0.55 -2.30 -2.14
N VAL A 55 0.05 -1.24 -1.51
CA VAL A 55 -1.39 -1.06 -1.27
C VAL A 55 -2.07 -0.73 -2.58
N GLU A 56 -2.70 -1.72 -3.19
CA GLU A 56 -3.38 -1.57 -4.47
C GLU A 56 -4.74 -0.89 -4.31
N ARG A 57 -5.50 -1.34 -3.32
CA ARG A 57 -6.90 -0.96 -3.13
C ARG A 57 -7.28 -1.01 -1.64
N ILE A 58 -8.13 -0.06 -1.25
CA ILE A 58 -8.86 -0.08 0.02
C ILE A 58 -10.35 -0.13 -0.35
N VAL A 59 -11.04 -1.10 0.20
CA VAL A 59 -12.42 -1.47 -0.13
C VAL A 59 -13.29 -1.26 1.11
N VAL A 60 -14.51 -0.76 0.89
CA VAL A 60 -15.55 -0.55 1.90
C VAL A 60 -16.90 -0.88 1.29
N ASP A 61 -17.83 -1.42 2.08
CA ASP A 61 -19.20 -1.78 1.68
C ASP A 61 -19.25 -2.97 0.69
N HIS A 62 -18.24 -3.85 0.74
CA HIS A 62 -18.11 -5.00 -0.16
C HIS A 62 -17.69 -6.25 0.62
N PRO A 63 -18.61 -6.90 1.35
CA PRO A 63 -18.30 -8.06 2.18
C PRO A 63 -17.87 -9.29 1.37
N GLU A 64 -18.16 -9.34 0.06
CA GLU A 64 -17.69 -10.42 -0.82
C GLU A 64 -16.18 -10.40 -1.11
N ILE A 65 -15.48 -9.29 -0.84
CA ILE A 65 -14.05 -9.13 -1.13
C ILE A 65 -13.23 -9.44 0.13
N ALA A 66 -12.29 -10.37 0.06
CA ALA A 66 -11.38 -10.64 1.18
C ALA A 66 -10.20 -9.65 1.22
N SER A 67 -9.72 -9.33 2.43
CA SER A 67 -8.43 -8.68 2.62
C SER A 67 -7.30 -9.67 2.30
N TYR A 68 -6.28 -9.23 1.55
CA TYR A 68 -5.09 -10.05 1.30
C TYR A 68 -3.81 -9.23 1.40
N PHE A 69 -2.76 -9.88 1.89
CA PHE A 69 -1.44 -9.29 2.09
C PHE A 69 -0.43 -10.14 1.34
N THR A 70 0.00 -9.65 0.18
CA THR A 70 1.05 -10.29 -0.60
C THR A 70 2.20 -9.31 -0.86
N PRO A 71 3.42 -9.81 -1.14
CA PRO A 71 4.53 -8.94 -1.48
C PRO A 71 4.30 -8.07 -2.72
N LEU A 72 3.43 -8.51 -3.64
CA LEU A 72 3.14 -7.80 -4.89
C LEU A 72 2.03 -6.77 -4.72
N ALA A 73 0.98 -7.14 -4.00
CA ALA A 73 -0.20 -6.31 -3.81
C ALA A 73 -0.89 -6.60 -2.47
N ILE A 74 -1.41 -5.54 -1.88
CA ILE A 74 -2.21 -5.55 -0.66
C ILE A 74 -3.59 -4.97 -1.02
N CYS A 75 -4.64 -5.70 -0.66
CA CYS A 75 -6.01 -5.22 -0.68
C CYS A 75 -6.55 -5.25 0.74
N LEU A 76 -7.06 -4.10 1.20
CA LEU A 76 -7.63 -3.93 2.52
C LEU A 76 -9.15 -3.82 2.38
N ASN A 77 -9.90 -4.81 2.86
CA ASN A 77 -11.34 -4.68 3.06
C ASN A 77 -11.62 -4.21 4.50
N LEU A 78 -12.15 -3.00 4.64
CA LEU A 78 -12.45 -2.39 5.94
C LEU A 78 -13.62 -3.08 6.66
N ASP A 79 -14.48 -3.79 5.94
CA ASP A 79 -15.56 -4.59 6.54
C ASP A 79 -15.04 -5.79 7.35
N SER A 80 -13.78 -6.19 7.13
CA SER A 80 -13.14 -7.25 7.89
C SER A 80 -12.63 -6.80 9.27
N PHE A 81 -12.60 -5.49 9.56
CA PHE A 81 -11.97 -4.94 10.76
C PHE A 81 -12.98 -4.25 11.67
N ASP A 82 -12.76 -4.38 12.98
CA ASP A 82 -13.60 -3.76 14.01
C ASP A 82 -13.32 -2.26 14.13
N TYR A 83 -12.03 -1.90 14.20
CA TYR A 83 -11.59 -0.52 14.32
C TYR A 83 -10.14 -0.35 13.84
N LEU A 84 -9.77 0.90 13.57
CA LEU A 84 -8.41 1.34 13.29
C LEU A 84 -7.88 2.11 14.51
N GLN A 85 -6.68 1.80 14.93
CA GLN A 85 -5.86 2.69 15.74
C GLN A 85 -4.78 3.30 14.85
N PHE A 86 -4.49 4.58 15.03
CA PHE A 86 -3.34 5.20 14.39
C PHE A 86 -2.54 5.93 15.45
N ASP A 87 -1.22 5.89 15.32
CA ASP A 87 -0.28 6.53 16.23
C ASP A 87 0.86 7.16 15.40
N THR A 88 1.37 8.29 15.87
CA THR A 88 2.51 8.97 15.28
C THR A 88 3.73 8.70 16.14
N THR A 89 4.71 8.00 15.59
CA THR A 89 5.98 7.74 16.29
C THR A 89 6.75 9.02 16.56
N ASP A 90 7.77 8.93 17.42
CA ASP A 90 8.73 10.03 17.68
C ASP A 90 9.38 10.58 16.39
N GLN A 91 9.50 9.73 15.37
CA GLN A 91 10.04 10.09 14.05
C GLN A 91 9.01 10.74 13.11
N GLN A 92 7.81 11.08 13.62
CA GLN A 92 6.69 11.60 12.86
C GLN A 92 6.20 10.66 11.75
N LEU A 93 6.37 9.34 11.95
CA LEU A 93 5.83 8.31 11.05
C LEU A 93 4.51 7.79 11.59
N LEU A 94 3.51 7.67 10.72
CA LEU A 94 2.20 7.12 11.08
C LEU A 94 2.24 5.59 11.06
N VAL A 95 1.83 5.00 12.18
CA VAL A 95 1.62 3.57 12.38
C VAL A 95 0.12 3.34 12.45
N TYR A 96 -0.38 2.45 11.60
CA TYR A 96 -1.79 2.13 11.49
C TYR A 96 -2.01 0.70 11.98
N THR A 97 -2.77 0.52 13.05
CA THR A 97 -3.09 -0.78 13.62
C THR A 97 -4.56 -1.10 13.38
N LEU A 98 -4.82 -1.99 12.43
CA LEU A 98 -6.14 -2.53 12.13
C LEU A 98 -6.42 -3.73 13.04
N VAL A 99 -7.56 -3.76 13.73
CA VAL A 99 -7.89 -4.81 14.71
C VAL A 99 -9.13 -5.60 14.29
N ILE A 100 -9.08 -6.92 14.51
CA ILE A 100 -10.16 -7.89 14.29
C ILE A 100 -10.20 -8.85 15.48
N GLY A 101 -11.09 -8.65 16.45
CA GLY A 101 -11.13 -9.48 17.67
C GLY A 101 -9.76 -9.55 18.39
N GLU A 102 -9.12 -10.72 18.40
CA GLU A 102 -7.79 -10.95 19.00
C GLU A 102 -6.63 -10.84 18.00
N GLU A 103 -6.93 -10.51 16.75
CA GLU A 103 -5.98 -10.39 15.64
C GLU A 103 -5.77 -8.92 15.31
N ARG A 104 -4.54 -8.55 14.93
CA ARG A 104 -4.25 -7.19 14.50
C ARG A 104 -3.21 -7.17 13.40
N VAL A 105 -3.38 -6.25 12.46
CA VAL A 105 -2.44 -5.95 11.39
C VAL A 105 -1.88 -4.57 11.64
N VAL A 106 -0.57 -4.48 11.85
CA VAL A 106 0.16 -3.22 11.94
C VAL A 106 0.69 -2.90 10.55
N LEU A 107 0.40 -1.70 10.07
CA LEU A 107 0.84 -1.15 8.81
C LEU A 107 1.70 0.07 9.08
N GLU A 108 2.91 0.05 8.56
CA GLU A 108 3.86 1.13 8.68
C GLU A 108 4.27 1.57 7.28
N PHE A 109 4.49 2.87 7.11
CA PHE A 109 5.00 3.35 5.84
C PHE A 109 6.40 2.76 5.62
N ALA A 110 6.56 1.91 4.60
CA ALA A 110 7.86 1.29 4.29
C ALA A 110 8.77 2.25 3.53
N GLY A 111 8.49 3.55 3.60
CA GLY A 111 9.11 4.58 2.79
C GLY A 111 10.59 4.29 2.63
N SER A 112 11.05 4.29 1.38
CA SER A 112 12.47 4.40 1.09
C SER A 112 13.03 5.43 2.07
N PRO A 113 14.15 5.14 2.75
CA PRO A 113 14.73 6.09 3.67
C PRO A 113 14.74 7.41 2.92
N ARG A 114 14.28 8.47 3.60
CA ARG A 114 14.38 9.84 3.11
C ARG A 114 15.64 9.91 2.26
N LEU A 115 15.55 10.48 1.05
CA LEU A 115 16.72 11.05 0.39
C LEU A 115 17.56 11.60 1.52
N ALA A 116 18.65 10.91 1.86
CA ALA A 116 19.57 11.43 2.83
C ALA A 116 19.84 12.82 2.26
N GLU A 117 19.64 13.84 3.08
CA GLU A 117 20.25 15.14 2.80
C GLU A 117 21.63 14.80 2.22
N PRO A 118 22.00 15.30 1.04
CA PRO A 118 23.27 14.92 0.45
C PRO A 118 24.35 15.33 1.42
N ASP A 119 24.73 14.40 2.29
CA ASP A 119 25.96 14.41 3.03
C ASP A 119 26.99 14.31 1.92
N GLU A 120 27.57 15.46 1.61
CA GLU A 120 28.74 15.61 0.76
C GLU A 120 29.85 14.70 1.33
N GLY A 121 29.79 13.40 1.03
CA GLY A 121 30.68 12.45 1.68
C GLY A 121 30.40 10.96 1.45
N ALA A 122 29.14 10.52 1.27
CA ALA A 122 28.84 9.08 1.28
C ALA A 122 28.35 8.53 -0.08
N GLY A 123 29.31 8.25 -0.96
CA GLY A 123 29.28 7.17 -1.95
C GLY A 123 27.96 6.90 -2.69
N ALA A 124 27.58 7.80 -3.61
CA ALA A 124 26.62 7.47 -4.67
C ALA A 124 27.16 6.25 -5.44
N ARG A 125 26.54 5.08 -5.23
CA ARG A 125 26.86 3.89 -6.02
C ARG A 125 26.50 4.24 -7.47
N PRO A 126 27.47 4.25 -8.41
CA PRO A 126 27.20 4.69 -9.77
C PRO A 126 26.14 3.77 -10.39
N LEU A 127 25.21 4.37 -11.14
CA LEU A 127 24.27 3.63 -11.97
C LEU A 127 25.05 2.62 -12.83
N PRO A 128 24.60 1.36 -12.92
CA PRO A 128 25.31 0.32 -13.66
C PRO A 128 25.44 0.75 -15.12
N ARG A 129 26.69 0.86 -15.59
CA ARG A 129 27.00 1.41 -16.91
C ARG A 129 26.89 0.37 -18.02
N ASN A 130 26.74 -0.91 -17.67
CA ASN A 130 26.79 -2.03 -18.61
C ASN A 130 25.74 -3.11 -18.26
N ALA A 131 25.24 -3.79 -19.29
CA ALA A 131 24.18 -4.80 -19.19
C ALA A 131 24.53 -6.02 -18.30
N ASP A 132 25.83 -6.34 -18.16
CA ASP A 132 26.31 -7.48 -17.36
C ASP A 132 26.15 -7.25 -15.83
N GLU A 133 26.31 -6.00 -15.37
CA GLU A 133 26.06 -5.63 -13.97
C GLU A 133 24.56 -5.61 -13.63
N LEU A 134 23.71 -5.26 -14.59
CA LEU A 134 22.26 -5.29 -14.44
C LEU A 134 21.74 -6.73 -14.32
N ALA A 135 22.37 -7.69 -15.00
CA ALA A 135 21.97 -9.10 -15.01
C ALA A 135 22.30 -9.85 -13.71
N ARG A 136 23.32 -9.43 -12.96
CA ARG A 136 23.67 -10.06 -11.67
C ARG A 136 22.70 -9.73 -10.54
N ASP A 137 22.01 -8.59 -10.62
CA ASP A 137 21.15 -8.10 -9.55
C ASP A 137 19.66 -8.43 -9.75
N LEU A 138 19.27 -8.86 -10.95
CA LEU A 138 17.88 -9.03 -11.30
C LEU A 138 17.60 -10.47 -11.75
N ARG A 139 16.87 -11.19 -10.90
CA ARG A 139 16.16 -12.42 -11.28
C ARG A 139 14.96 -12.04 -12.15
N PHE A 140 15.23 -11.62 -13.38
CA PHE A 140 14.16 -11.32 -14.34
C PHE A 140 13.52 -12.62 -14.84
N ILE A 141 12.19 -12.62 -14.87
CA ILE A 141 11.42 -13.54 -15.71
C ILE A 141 11.33 -12.88 -17.08
N GLN A 142 11.97 -13.49 -18.08
CA GLN A 142 11.84 -13.10 -19.48
C GLN A 142 10.46 -13.55 -19.98
N MET A 143 9.57 -12.60 -20.28
CA MET A 143 8.33 -12.91 -20.98
C MET A 143 8.56 -12.73 -22.49
N GLU A 144 8.67 -13.84 -23.21
CA GLU A 144 8.64 -13.82 -24.67
C GLU A 144 7.21 -13.49 -25.13
N LEU A 145 7.04 -12.31 -25.72
CA LEU A 145 5.82 -11.93 -26.40
C LEU A 145 5.83 -12.59 -27.79
N LEU A 146 5.14 -13.74 -27.94
CA LEU A 146 4.82 -14.26 -29.26
C LEU A 146 3.82 -13.28 -29.93
N MET A 147 4.31 -12.50 -30.88
CA MET A 147 3.46 -11.86 -31.88
C MET A 147 3.02 -12.95 -32.85
N SER A 148 1.76 -13.39 -32.77
CA SER A 148 1.10 -14.16 -33.82
C SER A 148 0.27 -13.19 -34.66
N PRO A 149 0.72 -12.73 -35.84
CA PRO A 149 -0.16 -12.16 -36.83
C PRO A 149 -0.63 -13.29 -37.75
N ASP A 150 -1.76 -13.93 -37.44
CA ASP A 150 -2.56 -14.58 -38.47
C ASP A 150 -4.03 -14.65 -38.05
N ALA A 151 -4.83 -13.75 -38.63
CA ALA A 151 -6.24 -13.99 -38.95
C ALA A 151 -6.77 -12.86 -39.84
N GLY A 152 -6.92 -13.16 -41.13
CA GLY A 152 -8.09 -12.75 -41.90
C GLY A 152 -7.90 -11.66 -42.96
N ASP A 153 -7.41 -12.04 -44.13
CA ASP A 153 -7.84 -11.45 -45.40
C ASP A 153 -8.24 -12.60 -46.34
N GLU A 154 -9.48 -13.07 -46.19
CA GLU A 154 -10.20 -13.80 -47.23
C GLU A 154 -11.43 -12.98 -47.63
N ASP A 155 -11.59 -12.86 -48.96
CA ASP A 155 -12.71 -12.37 -49.76
C ASP A 155 -12.90 -10.86 -49.99
N GLU A 156 -12.54 -10.40 -51.20
CA GLU A 156 -13.52 -9.69 -52.05
C GLU A 156 -13.27 -9.98 -53.55
N ASP A 157 -14.28 -10.61 -54.16
CA ASP A 157 -14.49 -10.92 -55.58
C ASP A 157 -14.67 -9.62 -56.41
N ALA A 158 -13.87 -9.41 -57.49
CA ALA A 158 -14.23 -8.64 -58.70
C ALA A 158 -13.20 -8.81 -59.83
#